data_AF-A0A820BJT2-F1
#
_entry.id   AF-A0A820BJT2-F1
#
_cell.length_a   1.000
_cell.length_b   1.000
_cell.length_c   1.000
_cell.angle_alpha   90.00
_cell.angle_beta   90.00
_cell.angle_gamma   90.00
#
_symmetry.space_group_name_H-M   'P 1'
#
loop_
_entity.id
_entity.type
_entity.pdbx_description
1 polymer ?
#
loop_
_entity_poly.entity_id
_entity_poly.type
_entity_poly.pdbx_seq_one_letter_code
_entity_poly.pdbx_strand_id
1 'polypeptide(L)'
;MFPDGDWNTFNPTNSFENPEKRFVNVNAILTDSNDNPWVVDSGLLGSRTFVNGSKFVKINLNTNIVDQIYYTSSLNPPLGFALNDVRIGSRHAYLTESGLGSVVIIR
;
A
#
# COMPACT_ATOMS: atom_id res chain seq x y z
N MET A 1 6.64 4.39 -16.02
CA MET A 1 5.61 3.33 -15.90
C MET A 1 4.46 3.90 -15.07
N PHE A 2 3.21 3.46 -15.22
CA PHE A 2 2.13 3.92 -14.33
C PHE A 2 2.48 3.62 -12.86
N PRO A 3 2.08 4.41 -11.86
CA PRO A 3 1.63 5.81 -11.99
C PRO A 3 2.73 6.67 -12.64
N ASP A 4 3.88 6.79 -11.99
CA ASP A 4 5.03 7.53 -12.49
C ASP A 4 6.35 6.91 -12.00
N GLY A 5 7.46 7.52 -12.42
CA GLY A 5 8.81 7.13 -11.99
C GLY A 5 9.04 5.62 -12.09
N ASP A 6 9.54 5.06 -10.99
CA ASP A 6 9.88 3.64 -10.91
C ASP A 6 8.98 2.85 -9.94
N TRP A 7 7.76 3.32 -9.64
CA TRP A 7 6.85 2.64 -8.71
C TRP A 7 6.69 1.13 -8.94
N ASN A 8 6.73 0.68 -10.20
CA ASN A 8 6.57 -0.71 -10.59
C ASN A 8 7.89 -1.41 -10.97
N THR A 9 9.03 -1.01 -10.39
CA THR A 9 10.34 -1.61 -10.69
C THR A 9 11.01 -2.28 -9.49
N PHE A 10 10.26 -2.59 -8.44
CA PHE A 10 10.84 -3.14 -7.21
C PHE A 10 11.61 -4.44 -7.46
N ASN A 11 12.90 -4.46 -7.09
CA ASN A 11 13.72 -5.67 -7.15
C ASN A 11 13.96 -6.28 -5.75
N PRO A 12 13.28 -7.37 -5.37
CA PRO A 12 13.45 -7.96 -4.05
C PRO A 12 14.85 -8.54 -3.78
N THR A 13 15.66 -8.77 -4.82
CA THR A 13 17.03 -9.29 -4.67
C THR A 13 18.09 -8.21 -4.43
N ASN A 14 17.75 -6.94 -4.65
CA ASN A 14 18.67 -5.83 -4.45
C ASN A 14 18.51 -5.28 -3.02
N SER A 15 19.57 -5.36 -2.21
CA SER A 15 19.57 -4.87 -0.82
C SER A 15 19.49 -3.35 -0.69
N PHE A 16 19.76 -2.60 -1.77
CA PHE A 16 19.67 -1.13 -1.81
C PHE A 16 18.31 -0.64 -2.27
N GLU A 17 17.36 -1.53 -2.58
CA GLU A 17 16.01 -1.11 -2.95
C GLU A 17 15.30 -0.40 -1.80
N ASN A 18 14.40 0.51 -2.18
CA ASN A 18 13.60 1.27 -1.23
C ASN A 18 12.11 0.88 -1.33
N PRO A 19 11.63 -0.04 -0.47
CA PRO A 19 10.23 -0.47 -0.42
C PRO A 19 9.22 0.66 -0.18
N GLU A 20 9.69 1.78 0.40
CA GLU A 20 8.84 2.94 0.71
C GLU A 20 8.42 3.69 -0.57
N LYS A 21 9.27 3.66 -1.61
CA LYS A 21 9.08 4.42 -2.87
C LYS A 21 8.68 3.56 -4.06
N ARG A 22 8.33 2.29 -3.82
CA ARG A 22 8.06 1.27 -4.84
C ARG A 22 6.95 0.35 -4.38
N PHE A 23 6.17 -0.19 -5.31
CA PHE A 23 5.26 -1.28 -5.00
C PHE A 23 6.04 -2.58 -4.79
N VAL A 24 5.90 -3.17 -3.60
CA VAL A 24 6.51 -4.45 -3.25
C VAL A 24 5.59 -5.57 -3.70
N ASN A 25 4.35 -5.57 -3.22
CA ASN A 25 3.35 -6.57 -3.53
C ASN A 25 1.93 -5.97 -3.40
N VAL A 26 1.42 -5.48 -4.53
CA VAL A 26 0.05 -4.97 -4.62
C VAL A 26 -0.93 -6.13 -4.43
N ASN A 27 -1.79 -6.01 -3.42
CA ASN A 27 -2.73 -7.06 -3.06
C ASN A 27 -4.19 -6.68 -3.39
N ALA A 28 -4.53 -5.39 -3.33
CA ALA A 28 -5.84 -4.89 -3.72
C ALA A 28 -5.75 -3.51 -4.36
N ILE A 29 -6.69 -3.23 -5.26
CA ILE A 29 -6.92 -1.90 -5.83
C ILE A 29 -8.41 -1.62 -5.78
N LEU A 30 -8.79 -0.46 -5.27
CA LEU A 30 -10.17 0.03 -5.27
C LEU A 30 -10.22 1.49 -5.70
N THR A 31 -11.14 1.84 -6.57
CA THR A 31 -11.34 3.23 -7.02
C THR A 31 -12.29 3.97 -6.08
N ASP A 32 -11.93 5.20 -5.69
CA ASP A 32 -12.81 6.07 -4.90
C ASP A 32 -13.91 6.73 -5.75
N SER A 33 -14.80 7.48 -5.10
CA SER A 33 -15.91 8.16 -5.79
C SER A 33 -15.48 9.31 -6.72
N ASN A 34 -14.19 9.66 -6.73
CA ASN A 34 -13.60 10.68 -7.60
C ASN A 34 -12.73 10.03 -8.70
N ASP A 35 -12.97 8.76 -9.00
CA ASP A 35 -12.24 7.96 -10.00
C ASP A 35 -10.73 7.81 -9.73
N ASN A 36 -10.26 7.98 -8.48
CA ASN A 36 -8.85 7.74 -8.16
C ASN A 36 -8.63 6.32 -7.62
N PRO A 37 -7.73 5.52 -8.22
CA PRO A 37 -7.38 4.23 -7.67
C PRO A 37 -6.57 4.38 -6.38
N TRP A 38 -6.97 3.60 -5.39
CA TRP A 38 -6.24 3.38 -4.16
C TRP A 38 -5.67 1.97 -4.15
N VAL A 39 -4.38 1.87 -3.87
CA VAL A 39 -3.60 0.64 -3.94
C VAL A 39 -3.21 0.22 -2.53
N VAL A 40 -3.51 -1.03 -2.18
CA VAL A 40 -3.04 -1.68 -0.96
C VAL A 40 -1.81 -2.50 -1.31
N ASP A 41 -0.65 -2.10 -0.78
CA ASP A 41 0.60 -2.86 -0.85
C ASP A 41 0.83 -3.56 0.48
N SER A 42 0.91 -4.90 0.43
CA SER A 42 1.11 -5.71 1.63
C SER A 42 2.52 -5.53 2.19
N GLY A 43 3.50 -5.10 1.38
CA GLY A 43 4.90 -5.06 1.78
C GLY A 43 5.52 -6.45 2.02
N LEU A 44 4.83 -7.51 1.62
CA LEU A 44 5.22 -8.90 1.83
C LEU A 44 5.48 -9.60 0.50
N LEU A 45 6.56 -10.37 0.41
CA LEU A 45 6.78 -11.33 -0.68
C LEU A 45 7.08 -12.71 -0.09
N GLY A 46 6.11 -13.63 -0.19
CA GLY A 46 6.16 -14.91 0.51
C GLY A 46 6.25 -14.69 2.03
N SER A 47 7.29 -15.23 2.66
CA SER A 47 7.55 -15.06 4.10
C SER A 47 8.41 -13.84 4.45
N ARG A 48 8.84 -13.04 3.46
CA ARG A 48 9.71 -11.89 3.66
C ARG A 48 8.90 -10.61 3.79
N THR A 49 9.03 -9.95 4.95
CA THR A 49 8.51 -8.60 5.18
C THR A 49 9.56 -7.56 4.82
N PHE A 50 9.15 -6.53 4.09
CA PHE A 50 9.98 -5.38 3.79
C PHE A 50 9.60 -4.21 4.70
N VAL A 51 10.57 -3.72 5.48
CA VAL A 51 10.40 -2.55 6.34
C VAL A 51 9.94 -1.37 5.48
N ASN A 52 8.91 -0.64 5.96
CA ASN A 52 8.22 0.44 5.22
C ASN A 52 7.62 0.03 3.87
N GLY A 53 7.54 -1.27 3.56
CA GLY A 53 6.97 -1.78 2.32
C GLY A 53 5.45 -1.75 2.31
N SER A 54 4.80 -1.98 3.46
CA SER A 54 3.34 -2.01 3.54
C SER A 54 2.76 -0.60 3.62
N LYS A 55 1.90 -0.27 2.66
CA LYS A 55 1.40 1.09 2.45
C LYS A 55 0.08 1.10 1.70
N PHE A 56 -0.67 2.18 1.89
CA PHE A 56 -1.91 2.47 1.17
C PHE A 56 -1.75 3.75 0.36
N VAL A 57 -1.87 3.65 -0.96
CA VAL A 57 -1.40 4.67 -1.90
C VAL A 57 -2.56 5.15 -2.78
N LYS A 58 -2.80 6.46 -2.82
CA LYS A 58 -3.71 7.09 -3.78
C LYS A 58 -2.94 7.53 -5.02
N ILE A 59 -3.47 7.22 -6.19
CA ILE A 59 -2.94 7.71 -7.46
C ILE A 59 -3.97 8.62 -8.11
N ASN A 60 -3.51 9.73 -8.67
CA ASN A 60 -4.34 10.64 -9.46
C ASN A 60 -4.32 10.24 -10.92
N LEU A 61 -5.47 9.96 -11.52
CA LEU A 61 -5.52 9.56 -12.93
C LEU A 61 -5.32 10.71 -13.92
N ASN A 62 -5.52 11.97 -13.50
CA ASN A 62 -5.32 13.11 -14.40
C ASN A 62 -3.84 13.38 -14.64
N THR A 63 -3.02 13.20 -13.61
CA THR A 63 -1.56 13.45 -13.65
C THR A 63 -0.75 12.15 -13.72
N ASN A 64 -1.38 11.00 -13.44
CA ASN A 64 -0.73 9.71 -13.26
C ASN A 64 0.35 9.74 -12.16
N ILE A 65 0.23 10.56 -11.12
CA ILE A 65 1.21 10.59 -10.02
C ILE A 65 0.58 10.09 -8.72
N VAL A 66 1.44 9.71 -7.77
CA VAL A 66 1.00 9.40 -6.40
C VAL A 66 0.64 10.69 -5.67
N ASP A 67 -0.62 10.82 -5.27
CA ASP A 67 -1.15 11.98 -4.55
C ASP A 67 -1.01 11.83 -3.04
N GLN A 68 -1.12 10.61 -2.53
CA GLN A 68 -1.16 10.37 -1.10
C GLN A 68 -0.64 8.98 -0.74
N ILE A 69 0.05 8.88 0.39
CA ILE A 69 0.55 7.61 0.92
C ILE A 69 0.28 7.57 2.43
N TYR A 70 -0.27 6.45 2.90
CA TYR A 70 -0.32 6.08 4.30
C TYR A 70 0.61 4.90 4.54
N TYR A 71 1.68 5.15 5.30
CA TYR A 71 2.61 4.09 5.72
C TYR A 71 2.12 3.42 6.98
N THR A 72 2.10 2.09 6.97
CA THR A 72 1.71 1.29 8.13
C THR A 72 2.70 1.39 9.28
N SER A 73 3.95 1.76 9.02
CA SER A 73 4.97 2.00 10.05
C SER A 73 4.53 3.08 11.07
N SER A 74 3.69 4.02 10.66
CA SER A 74 3.10 5.02 11.57
C SER A 74 2.19 4.43 12.66
N LEU A 75 1.71 3.20 12.47
CA LEU A 75 0.85 2.49 13.42
C LEU A 75 1.64 1.69 14.47
N ASN A 76 2.97 1.57 14.32
CA ASN A 76 3.82 0.67 15.11
C ASN A 76 3.21 -0.75 15.22
N PRO A 77 2.91 -1.41 14.09
CA PRO A 77 2.16 -2.65 14.14
C PRO A 77 3.01 -3.79 14.74
N PRO A 78 2.37 -4.75 15.44
CA PRO A 78 3.03 -5.98 15.86
C PRO A 78 3.62 -6.78 14.69
N LEU A 79 4.61 -7.62 14.98
CA LEU A 79 5.24 -8.49 14.00
C LEU A 79 4.20 -9.41 13.34
N GLY A 80 4.28 -9.55 12.02
CA GLY A 80 3.34 -10.35 11.23
C GLY A 80 2.16 -9.56 10.65
N PHE A 81 1.99 -8.29 11.02
CA PHE A 81 0.98 -7.41 10.42
C PHE A 81 1.13 -7.30 8.90
N ALA A 82 0.01 -7.42 8.18
CA ALA A 82 -0.02 -7.35 6.72
C ALA A 82 -1.34 -6.77 6.21
N LEU A 83 -1.31 -5.63 5.52
CA LEU A 83 -2.50 -5.11 4.85
C LEU A 83 -2.94 -6.04 3.70
N ASN A 84 -4.25 -6.18 3.53
CA ASN A 84 -4.83 -7.11 2.57
C ASN A 84 -5.78 -6.42 1.57
N ASP A 85 -6.98 -6.02 2.00
CA ASP A 85 -8.03 -5.44 1.13
C ASP A 85 -8.59 -4.16 1.76
N VAL A 86 -9.33 -3.36 1.01
CA VAL A 86 -9.90 -2.08 1.44
C VAL A 86 -11.37 -1.91 1.06
N ARG A 87 -12.14 -1.19 1.89
CA ARG A 87 -13.41 -0.57 1.52
C ARG A 87 -13.33 0.93 1.77
N ILE A 88 -13.70 1.72 0.78
CA ILE A 88 -13.67 3.19 0.86
C ILE A 88 -15.11 3.69 1.05
N GLY A 89 -15.33 4.37 2.18
CA GLY A 89 -16.56 5.13 2.44
C GLY A 89 -16.34 6.63 2.21
N SER A 90 -17.36 7.44 2.49
CA SER A 90 -17.33 8.89 2.27
C SER A 90 -16.34 9.65 3.18
N ARG A 91 -15.96 9.06 4.32
CA ARG A 91 -15.08 9.70 5.32
C ARG A 91 -13.93 8.83 5.78
N HIS A 92 -13.98 7.53 5.55
CA HIS A 92 -12.99 6.59 6.06
C HIS A 92 -12.68 5.53 5.03
N ALA A 93 -11.47 5.01 5.07
CA ALA A 93 -11.10 3.75 4.46
C ALA A 93 -10.95 2.68 5.55
N TYR A 94 -11.52 1.51 5.31
CA TYR A 94 -11.45 0.35 6.19
C TYR A 94 -10.58 -0.70 5.52
N LEU A 95 -9.40 -0.97 6.07
CA LEU A 95 -8.47 -1.94 5.52
C LEU A 95 -8.50 -3.21 6.37
N THR A 96 -8.63 -4.34 5.70
CA THR A 96 -8.44 -5.64 6.35
C THR A 96 -6.95 -5.95 6.46
N GLU A 97 -6.59 -6.61 7.54
CA GLU A 97 -5.23 -7.02 7.84
C GLU A 97 -5.22 -8.55 8.06
N SER A 98 -4.45 -9.27 7.25
CA SER A 98 -4.55 -10.74 7.12
C SER A 98 -3.55 -11.52 7.96
N GLY A 99 -2.56 -10.86 8.56
CA GLY A 99 -1.55 -11.50 9.38
C GLY A 99 -2.02 -11.79 10.80
N LEU A 100 -2.71 -10.83 11.43
CA LEU A 100 -3.16 -10.92 12.83
C LEU A 100 -4.67 -10.86 12.99
N GLY A 101 -5.41 -10.58 11.91
CA GLY A 101 -6.88 -10.57 11.90
C GLY A 101 -7.48 -9.27 12.43
N SER A 102 -6.83 -8.14 12.14
CA SER A 102 -7.29 -6.81 12.56
C SER A 102 -7.95 -6.00 11.42
N VAL A 103 -8.51 -4.83 11.77
CA VAL A 103 -9.03 -3.84 10.82
C VAL A 103 -8.38 -2.49 11.12
N VAL A 104 -7.79 -1.86 10.10
CA VAL A 104 -7.24 -0.52 10.17
C VAL A 104 -8.23 0.48 9.60
N ILE A 105 -8.41 1.61 10.28
CA ILE A 105 -9.29 2.69 9.84
C ILE A 105 -8.44 3.92 9.56
N ILE A 106 -8.55 4.44 8.35
CA ILE A 106 -7.90 5.68 7.90
C ILE A 106 -8.99 6.73 7.67
N ARG A 107 -8.68 7.99 7.98
CA ARG A 107 -9.56 9.14 7.82
C ARG A 107 -8.99 10.14 6.84
#